data_AF-A0A510DZS5-F1
#
_entry.id   AF-A0A510DZS5-F1
#
_cell.length_a   1.000
_cell.length_b   1.000
_cell.length_c   1.000
_cell.angle_alpha   90.00
_cell.angle_beta   90.00
_cell.angle_gamma   90.00
#
_symmetry.space_group_name_H-M   'P 1'
#
loop_
_entity.id
_entity.type
_entity.pdbx_description
1 polymer ?
#
loop_
_entity_poly.entity_id
_entity_poly.type
_entity_poly.pdbx_seq_one_letter_code
_entity_poly.pdbx_strand_id
1 'polypeptide(L)'
;MVNCNSFISKLLEPSSMTLLDDETLLKGFLEKAKPCAIYIGTCISLHEEFHVLEREFEAKLIDTKEGKYGVLAIYDGILAIFYKNQSDQIVFFVFKNILYSR
;
A
#
# COMPACT_ATOMS: atom_id res chain seq x y z
N MET A 1 7.11 1.17 -20.69
CA MET A 1 6.99 0.19 -19.58
C MET A 1 7.17 0.94 -18.27
N VAL A 2 6.26 0.79 -17.31
CA VAL A 2 6.42 1.36 -15.96
C VAL A 2 7.45 0.50 -15.23
N ASN A 3 8.53 1.10 -14.73
CA ASN A 3 9.47 0.41 -13.86
C ASN A 3 8.83 0.31 -12.46
N CYS A 4 8.11 -0.79 -12.22
CA CYS A 4 7.41 -1.05 -10.97
C CYS A 4 8.34 -0.91 -9.74
N ASN A 5 9.62 -1.28 -9.88
CA ASN A 5 10.58 -1.18 -8.79
C ASN A 5 10.87 0.27 -8.42
N SER A 6 11.20 1.10 -9.42
CA SER A 6 11.44 2.54 -9.20
C SER A 6 10.19 3.25 -8.65
N PHE A 7 9.00 2.80 -9.05
CA PHE A 7 7.74 3.39 -8.61
C PHE A 7 7.39 3.03 -7.16
N ILE A 8 7.58 1.76 -6.78
CA ILE A 8 7.34 1.26 -5.42
C ILE A 8 8.36 1.82 -4.42
N SER A 9 9.64 1.95 -4.81
CA SER A 9 10.67 2.53 -3.93
C SER A 9 10.35 3.95 -3.46
N LYS A 10 9.62 4.75 -4.26
CA LYS A 10 9.17 6.09 -3.88
C LYS A 10 8.18 6.09 -2.71
N LEU A 11 7.47 4.99 -2.47
CA LEU A 11 6.58 4.86 -1.30
C LEU A 11 7.34 4.77 0.02
N LEU A 12 8.60 4.36 -0.03
CA LEU A 12 9.42 4.17 1.15
C LEU A 12 10.28 5.39 1.48
N GLU A 13 10.33 6.37 0.55
CA GLU A 13 10.96 7.66 0.79
C GLU A 13 10.22 8.46 1.88
N PRO A 14 10.91 9.31 2.67
CA PRO A 14 10.28 10.13 3.71
C PRO A 14 9.18 11.08 3.17
N SER A 15 9.26 11.44 1.89
CA SER A 15 8.26 12.23 1.17
C SER A 15 6.93 11.49 0.95
N SER A 16 6.86 10.20 1.29
CA SER A 16 5.65 9.39 1.19
C SER A 16 4.51 9.89 2.07
N MET A 17 4.79 10.65 3.14
CA MET A 17 3.74 11.32 3.93
C MET A 17 2.93 12.29 3.07
N THR A 18 3.60 13.08 2.22
CA THR A 18 2.93 14.00 1.29
C THR A 18 2.03 13.26 0.29
N LEU A 19 2.36 12.01 -0.06
CA LEU A 19 1.51 11.19 -0.91
C LEU A 19 0.23 10.74 -0.17
N LEU A 20 0.35 10.31 1.08
CA LEU A 20 -0.79 9.82 1.88
C LEU A 20 -1.71 10.96 2.36
N ASP A 21 -1.18 12.18 2.43
CA ASP A 21 -1.91 13.39 2.84
C ASP A 21 -2.59 14.15 1.69
N ASP A 22 -2.39 13.75 0.43
CA ASP A 22 -3.04 14.35 -0.74
C ASP A 22 -3.83 13.31 -1.53
N GLU A 23 -5.16 13.44 -1.48
CA GLU A 23 -6.09 12.51 -2.14
C GLU A 23 -5.86 12.39 -3.65
N THR A 24 -5.53 13.50 -4.32
CA THR A 24 -5.36 13.52 -5.78
C THR A 24 -4.06 12.85 -6.19
N LEU A 25 -2.97 13.14 -5.47
CA LEU A 25 -1.69 12.48 -5.67
C LEU A 25 -1.78 10.99 -5.36
N LEU A 26 -2.44 10.61 -4.27
CA LEU A 26 -2.65 9.21 -3.89
C LEU A 26 -3.41 8.45 -4.97
N LYS A 27 -4.55 8.98 -5.44
CA LYS A 27 -5.33 8.36 -6.53
C LYS A 27 -4.53 8.24 -7.81
N GLY A 28 -3.86 9.31 -8.23
CA GLY A 28 -3.02 9.32 -9.42
C GLY A 28 -1.84 8.35 -9.33
N PHE A 29 -1.29 8.16 -8.13
CA PHE A 29 -0.29 7.15 -7.85
C PHE A 29 -0.87 5.74 -8.00
N LEU A 30 -1.98 5.44 -7.33
CA LEU A 30 -2.59 4.10 -7.32
C LEU A 30 -3.01 3.64 -8.71
N GLU A 31 -3.56 4.53 -9.55
CA GLU A 31 -3.89 4.20 -10.95
C GLU A 31 -2.65 3.83 -11.77
N LYS A 32 -1.52 4.51 -11.54
CA LYS A 32 -0.23 4.16 -12.17
C LYS A 32 0.40 2.90 -11.56
N ALA A 33 0.16 2.65 -10.28
CA ALA A 33 0.66 1.50 -9.53
C ALA A 33 -0.10 0.21 -9.86
N LYS A 34 -1.36 0.32 -10.28
CA LYS A 34 -2.29 -0.79 -10.49
C LYS A 34 -1.71 -1.96 -11.29
N PRO A 35 -0.97 -1.75 -12.41
CA PRO A 35 -0.36 -2.85 -13.15
C PRO A 35 0.78 -3.58 -12.40
N CYS A 36 1.32 -2.96 -11.36
CA CYS A 36 2.39 -3.49 -10.51
C CYS A 36 1.85 -4.15 -9.23
N ALA A 37 0.56 -4.01 -8.95
CA ALA A 37 -0.06 -4.64 -7.79
C ALA A 37 -0.16 -6.16 -8.02
N ILE A 38 0.25 -6.94 -7.02
CA ILE A 38 0.08 -8.40 -7.04
C ILE A 38 -1.29 -8.81 -6.53
N TYR A 39 -1.94 -7.94 -5.74
CA TYR A 39 -3.28 -8.13 -5.25
C TYR A 39 -3.97 -6.77 -5.06
N ILE A 40 -5.27 -6.71 -5.36
CA ILE A 40 -6.11 -5.53 -5.14
C ILE A 40 -7.41 -6.03 -4.52
N GLY A 41 -7.78 -5.47 -3.37
CA GLY A 41 -8.94 -5.89 -2.62
C GLY A 41 -9.71 -4.74 -1.99
N THR A 42 -10.80 -5.08 -1.32
CA THR A 42 -11.57 -4.15 -0.49
C THR A 42 -11.83 -4.77 0.87
N CYS A 43 -11.84 -3.94 1.90
CA CYS A 43 -12.12 -4.36 3.27
C CYS A 43 -12.96 -3.32 4.03
N ILE A 44 -13.51 -3.75 5.17
CA ILE A 44 -14.29 -2.90 6.08
C ILE A 44 -13.44 -2.46 7.28
N SER A 45 -12.45 -3.26 7.66
CA SER A 45 -11.59 -3.03 8.82
C SER A 45 -10.12 -3.17 8.44
N LEU A 46 -9.35 -2.08 8.58
CA LEU A 46 -7.89 -2.10 8.40
C LEU A 46 -7.22 -3.11 9.32
N HIS A 47 -7.65 -3.14 10.58
CA HIS A 47 -7.03 -3.99 11.59
C HIS A 47 -7.18 -5.47 11.26
N GLU A 48 -8.38 -5.90 10.86
CA GLU A 48 -8.62 -7.29 10.44
C GLU A 48 -7.83 -7.62 9.18
N GLU A 49 -7.79 -6.69 8.21
CA GLU A 49 -7.09 -6.90 6.96
C GLU A 49 -5.58 -7.03 7.15
N PHE A 50 -4.99 -6.32 8.12
CA PHE A 50 -3.58 -6.52 8.45
C PHE A 50 -3.28 -7.97 8.83
N HIS A 51 -4.09 -8.58 9.71
CA HIS A 51 -3.93 -9.98 10.11
C HIS A 51 -4.23 -10.97 8.98
N VAL A 52 -5.07 -10.60 8.01
CA VAL A 52 -5.30 -11.41 6.81
C VAL A 52 -4.06 -11.41 5.94
N LEU A 53 -3.51 -10.23 5.63
CA LEU A 53 -2.31 -10.10 4.81
C LEU A 53 -1.07 -10.76 5.44
N GLU A 54 -0.89 -10.66 6.77
CA GLU A 54 0.21 -11.37 7.45
C GLU A 54 0.13 -12.89 7.24
N ARG A 55 -1.07 -13.45 7.32
CA ARG A 55 -1.30 -14.89 7.14
C ARG A 55 -1.20 -15.31 5.68
N GLU A 56 -1.82 -14.56 4.76
CA GLU A 56 -1.89 -14.91 3.34
C GLU A 56 -0.52 -14.84 2.67
N PHE A 57 0.31 -13.87 3.05
CA PHE A 57 1.62 -13.67 2.45
C PHE A 57 2.78 -14.23 3.29
N GLU A 58 2.47 -14.94 4.40
CA GLU A 58 3.46 -15.39 5.39
C GLU A 58 4.44 -14.25 5.79
N ALA A 59 3.89 -13.04 5.92
CA ALA A 59 4.64 -11.81 6.08
C ALA A 59 4.41 -11.21 7.47
N LYS A 60 5.40 -10.48 7.99
CA LYS A 60 5.29 -9.81 9.29
C LYS A 60 5.16 -8.30 9.09
N LEU A 61 4.21 -7.66 9.74
CA LEU A 61 4.09 -6.19 9.74
C LEU A 61 5.31 -5.58 10.47
N ILE A 62 6.02 -4.68 9.77
CA ILE A 62 7.21 -3.99 10.26
C ILE A 62 6.84 -2.59 10.75
N ASP A 63 6.08 -1.85 9.94
CA ASP A 63 5.76 -0.45 10.19
C ASP A 63 4.46 -0.05 9.48
N THR A 64 3.82 0.99 9.97
CA THR A 64 2.66 1.62 9.35
C THR A 64 2.84 3.12 9.32
N LYS A 65 2.70 3.71 8.13
CA LYS A 65 2.65 5.17 7.96
C LYS A 65 1.22 5.57 7.64
N GLU A 66 0.65 6.43 8.47
CA GLU A 66 -0.72 6.93 8.31
C GLU A 66 -0.69 8.38 7.84
N GLY A 67 -1.42 8.67 6.77
CA GLY A 67 -1.74 10.02 6.32
C GLY A 67 -3.25 10.23 6.28
N LYS A 68 -3.67 11.45 5.94
CA LYS A 68 -5.07 11.87 5.97
C LYS A 68 -5.99 11.06 5.06
N TYR A 69 -5.48 10.55 3.94
CA TYR A 69 -6.27 9.85 2.92
C TYR A 69 -5.88 8.38 2.74
N GLY A 70 -4.83 7.90 3.40
CA GLY A 70 -4.43 6.51 3.28
C GLY A 70 -3.40 6.05 4.29
N VAL A 71 -3.21 4.74 4.33
CA VAL A 71 -2.25 4.06 5.20
C VAL A 71 -1.33 3.22 4.34
N LEU A 72 -0.03 3.36 4.53
CA LEU A 72 0.98 2.47 3.98
C LEU A 72 1.40 1.49 5.08
N ALA A 73 1.08 0.21 4.91
CA ALA A 73 1.57 -0.87 5.74
C ALA A 73 2.78 -1.53 5.07
N ILE A 74 3.86 -1.65 5.83
CA ILE A 74 5.14 -2.20 5.38
C ILE A 74 5.32 -3.55 6.06
N TYR A 75 5.39 -4.60 5.26
CA TYR A 75 5.67 -5.95 5.74
C TYR A 75 7.04 -6.42 5.27
N ASP A 76 7.55 -7.46 5.93
CA ASP A 76 8.67 -8.24 5.43
C ASP A 76 8.25 -8.97 4.14
N GLY A 77 8.70 -8.47 2.99
CA GLY A 77 8.40 -9.05 1.67
C GLY A 77 7.23 -8.45 0.88
N ILE A 78 6.28 -7.73 1.51
CA ILE A 78 5.19 -6.99 0.81
C ILE A 78 4.98 -5.56 1.32
N LEU A 79 4.30 -4.74 0.52
CA LEU A 79 3.82 -3.41 0.88
C LEU A 79 2.34 -3.34 0.56
N ALA A 80 1.54 -2.75 1.44
CA ALA A 80 0.12 -2.55 1.19
C ALA A 80 -0.27 -1.08 1.38
N ILE A 81 -0.95 -0.49 0.40
CA ILE A 81 -1.56 0.85 0.55
C ILE A 81 -3.06 0.67 0.69
N PHE A 82 -3.62 1.27 1.73
CA PHE A 82 -5.04 1.34 2.00
C PHE A 82 -5.53 2.77 1.79
N TYR A 83 -6.66 2.92 1.13
CA TYR A 83 -7.30 4.21 0.87
C TYR A 83 -8.81 4.05 1.03
N LYS A 84 -9.45 4.99 1.75
CA LYS A 84 -10.91 4.97 1.93
C LYS A 84 -11.57 5.64 0.73
N ASN A 85 -12.42 4.91 0.01
CA ASN A 85 -13.17 5.48 -1.10
C ASN A 85 -14.36 6.34 -0.62
N GLN A 86 -15.00 7.05 -1.57
CA GLN A 86 -16.15 7.91 -1.29
C GLN A 86 -17.41 7.17 -0.81
N SER A 87 -17.41 5.84 -0.90
CA SER A 87 -18.48 4.94 -0.46
C SER A 87 -18.19 4.31 0.91
N ASP A 88 -17.24 4.87 1.66
CA ASP A 88 -16.81 4.42 2.99
C ASP A 88 -16.16 3.03 3.04
N GLN A 89 -15.91 2.40 1.89
CA GLN A 89 -15.15 1.16 1.77
C GLN A 89 -13.66 1.45 1.67
N ILE A 90 -12.84 0.61 2.28
CA ILE A 90 -11.39 0.69 2.15
C ILE A 90 -10.99 -0.15 0.94
N VAL A 91 -10.28 0.46 0.01
CA VAL A 91 -9.63 -0.21 -1.11
C VAL A 91 -8.15 -0.35 -0.78
N PHE A 92 -7.56 -1.51 -1.07
CA PHE A 92 -6.15 -1.70 -0.85
C PHE A 92 -5.43 -2.37 -2.01
N PHE A 93 -4.14 -2.07 -2.11
CA PHE A 93 -3.25 -2.54 -3.14
C PHE A 93 -2.02 -3.15 -2.47
N VAL A 94 -1.72 -4.39 -2.82
CA VAL A 94 -0.53 -5.11 -2.33
C VAL A 94 0.51 -5.14 -3.44
N PHE A 95 1.75 -4.85 -3.06
CA PHE A 95 2.91 -4.82 -3.93
C PHE A 95 4.01 -5.71 -3.33
N LYS A 96 4.85 -6.29 -4.18
CA LYS A 96 6.06 -6.98 -3.71
C LYS A 96 7.03 -5.97 -3.12
N ASN A 97 7.52 -6.21 -1.90
CA ASN A 97 8.53 -5.38 -1.27
C ASN A 97 9.92 -5.83 -1.74
N ILE A 98 10.55 -4.98 -2.55
CA ILE A 98 11.84 -5.30 -3.18
C ILE A 98 13.00 -5.02 -2.23
N LEU A 99 12.79 -4.27 -1.14
CA LEU A 99 13.84 -3.94 -0.19
C LEU A 99 14.10 -5.04 0.84
N TYR A 100 13.14 -5.94 1.05
CA TYR A 100 13.22 -7.04 2.02
C TYR A 100 13.09 -8.43 1.40
N SER A 101 13.03 -8.53 0.06
CA SER A 101 13.15 -9.84 -0.59
C SER A 101 14.60 -10.32 -0.49
N ARG A 102 14.91 -11.04 0.58
CA ARG A 102 16.06 -11.96 0.60
C ARG A 102 15.76 -13.21 -0.19
#